data_AF-A0A2R6D8L0-F1
#
_entry.id   AF-A0A2R6D8L0-F1
#
_cell.length_a   1.000
_cell.length_b   1.000
_cell.length_c   1.000
_cell.angle_alpha   90.00
_cell.angle_beta   90.00
_cell.angle_gamma   90.00
#
_symmetry.space_group_name_H-M   'P 1'
#
loop_
_entity.id
_entity.type
_entity.pdbx_description
1 polymer ?
#
loop_
_entity_poly.entity_id
_entity_poly.type
_entity_poly.pdbx_seq_one_letter_code
_entity_poly.pdbx_strand_id
1 'polypeptide(L)'
;MTLGDEVVVMNDGEIQQVDAPQRLYDAPANRFVAEFIGDPAMNTLPVRVADDADGAAADHAGFRLPLPAGDGLETAAGSEAVLGVRPEDLSLADGDAAESFEATVTVTEPLGDSLLLECQVGDDHLKVQASPRSDVRPGETVALTPDADRLHLFDAETGTALYHSADGSTPASDRDGLRSPAAPLDE
;
A
#
# COMPACT_ATOMS: atom_id res chain seq x y z
N MET A 1 14.11 -10.91 -20.08
CA MET A 1 15.32 -10.42 -19.40
C MET A 1 15.52 -8.98 -19.83
N THR A 2 15.07 -8.04 -18.99
CA THR A 2 15.18 -6.60 -19.20
C THR A 2 16.11 -6.03 -18.12
N LEU A 3 16.78 -4.93 -18.46
CA LEU A 3 17.83 -4.26 -17.70
C LEU A 3 17.31 -3.74 -16.35
N GLY A 4 17.82 -4.30 -15.25
CA GLY A 4 17.59 -3.82 -13.88
C GLY A 4 17.25 -4.95 -12.91
N ASP A 5 18.26 -5.63 -12.36
CA ASP A 5 18.04 -6.60 -11.28
C ASP A 5 17.56 -5.89 -10.00
N GLU A 6 17.94 -4.63 -9.81
CA GLU A 6 17.58 -3.77 -8.68
C GLU A 6 17.43 -2.30 -9.14
N VAL A 7 16.54 -1.56 -8.49
CA VAL A 7 16.28 -0.13 -8.67
C VAL A 7 16.57 0.58 -7.36
N VAL A 8 17.25 1.72 -7.44
CA VAL A 8 17.57 2.59 -6.30
C VAL A 8 16.58 3.74 -6.26
N VAL A 9 15.76 3.82 -5.22
CA VAL A 9 14.87 4.95 -4.95
C VAL A 9 15.57 5.90 -3.98
N MET A 10 15.62 7.18 -4.32
CA MET A 10 16.25 8.22 -3.50
C MET A 10 15.31 9.40 -3.31
N ASN A 11 15.38 10.03 -2.14
CA ASN A 11 14.72 11.29 -1.83
C ASN A 11 15.72 12.23 -1.17
N ASP A 12 15.79 13.49 -1.62
CA ASP A 12 16.71 14.52 -1.10
C ASP A 12 18.18 14.09 -0.92
N GLY A 13 18.66 13.19 -1.80
CA GLY A 13 20.03 12.68 -1.76
C GLY A 13 20.25 11.50 -0.81
N GLU A 14 19.21 11.04 -0.11
CA GLU A 14 19.23 9.86 0.75
C GLU A 14 18.55 8.67 0.07
N ILE A 15 19.19 7.50 0.16
CA ILE A 15 18.62 6.25 -0.36
C ILE A 15 17.44 5.85 0.52
N GLN A 16 16.29 5.66 -0.12
CA GLN A 16 15.06 5.24 0.55
C GLN A 16 14.91 3.71 0.50
N GLN A 17 15.16 3.11 -0.66
CA GLN A 17 15.12 1.66 -0.86
C GLN A 17 15.95 1.24 -2.08
N VAL A 18 16.60 0.09 -2.01
CA VAL A 18 17.25 -0.57 -3.15
C VAL A 18 16.70 -1.98 -3.22
N ASP A 19 15.93 -2.28 -4.26
CA ASP A 19 15.31 -3.60 -4.41
C ASP A 19 14.88 -3.83 -5.87
N ALA A 20 14.46 -5.06 -6.20
CA ALA A 20 13.80 -5.35 -7.45
C ALA A 20 12.55 -4.47 -7.65
N PRO A 21 12.21 -4.02 -8.87
CA PRO A 21 11.06 -3.16 -9.12
C PRO A 21 9.76 -3.65 -8.48
N GLN A 22 9.52 -4.96 -8.55
CA GLN A 22 8.32 -5.58 -8.00
C GLN A 22 8.29 -5.51 -6.46
N ARG A 23 9.43 -5.64 -5.79
CA ARG A 23 9.52 -5.50 -4.32
C ARG A 23 9.35 -4.07 -3.86
N LEU A 24 9.87 -3.09 -4.61
CA LEU A 24 9.57 -1.67 -4.37
C LEU A 24 8.07 -1.37 -4.45
N TYR A 25 7.37 -2.09 -5.34
CA TYR A 25 5.93 -1.95 -5.54
C TYR A 25 5.11 -2.62 -4.42
N ASP A 26 5.41 -3.90 -4.15
CA ASP A 26 4.65 -4.79 -3.27
C ASP A 26 5.00 -4.61 -1.78
N ALA A 27 6.21 -4.18 -1.45
CA ALA A 27 6.69 -4.02 -0.07
C ALA A 27 7.56 -2.74 0.05
N PRO A 28 6.95 -1.55 -0.14
CA PRO A 28 7.66 -0.28 -0.03
C PRO A 28 8.11 -0.06 1.43
N ALA A 29 9.39 0.24 1.62
CA ALA A 29 10.00 0.41 2.95
C ALA A 29 9.45 1.64 3.70
N ASN A 30 8.89 2.61 2.99
CA ASN A 30 8.28 3.80 3.55
C ASN A 30 7.23 4.41 2.61
N ARG A 31 6.45 5.35 3.14
CA ARG A 31 5.39 6.07 2.43
C ARG A 31 5.88 6.74 1.16
N PHE A 32 7.08 7.34 1.18
CA PHE A 32 7.61 8.01 -0.01
C PHE A 32 7.82 7.03 -1.16
N VAL A 33 8.39 5.84 -0.91
CA VAL A 33 8.55 4.81 -1.94
C VAL A 33 7.18 4.36 -2.46
N ALA A 34 6.21 4.19 -1.56
CA ALA A 34 4.84 3.79 -1.93
C ALA A 34 4.13 4.81 -2.84
N GLU A 35 4.30 6.10 -2.56
CA GLU A 35 3.73 7.21 -3.36
C GLU A 35 4.52 7.46 -4.66
N PHE A 36 5.82 7.11 -4.70
CA PHE A 36 6.68 7.34 -5.85
C PHE A 36 6.66 6.21 -6.88
N ILE A 37 6.55 4.96 -6.43
CA ILE A 37 6.58 3.77 -7.29
C ILE A 37 5.16 3.34 -7.61
N GLY A 38 4.76 3.42 -8.88
CA GLY A 38 3.42 3.09 -9.37
C GLY A 38 2.74 4.29 -10.04
N ASP A 39 1.95 4.04 -11.07
CA ASP A 39 1.11 5.05 -11.70
C ASP A 39 -0.28 4.44 -11.98
N PRO A 40 -1.35 4.92 -11.33
CA PRO A 40 -1.36 6.01 -10.36
C PRO A 40 -0.64 5.66 -9.03
N ALA A 41 -0.24 6.69 -8.27
CA ALA A 41 0.38 6.53 -6.97
C ALA A 41 -0.52 5.78 -5.96
N MET A 42 0.09 5.16 -4.95
CA MET A 42 -0.66 4.53 -3.85
C MET A 42 -1.54 5.57 -3.14
N ASN A 43 -2.77 5.16 -2.78
CA ASN A 43 -3.61 5.95 -1.91
C ASN A 43 -3.06 5.92 -0.49
N THR A 44 -2.93 7.10 0.13
CA THR A 44 -2.47 7.24 1.51
C THR A 44 -3.53 7.95 2.33
N LEU A 45 -4.10 7.24 3.31
CA LEU A 45 -5.23 7.71 4.11
C LEU A 45 -4.82 7.74 5.59
N PRO A 46 -5.03 8.85 6.32
CA PRO A 46 -4.73 8.90 7.75
C PRO A 46 -5.68 7.96 8.50
N VAL A 47 -5.15 7.12 9.39
CA VAL A 47 -5.95 6.18 10.18
C VAL A 47 -5.41 6.09 11.60
N ARG A 48 -6.24 5.58 12.50
CA ARG A 48 -5.79 5.08 13.79
C ARG A 48 -5.86 3.56 13.77
N VAL A 49 -4.81 2.88 14.22
CA VAL A 49 -4.88 1.43 14.40
C VAL A 49 -5.61 1.15 15.71
N ALA A 50 -6.80 0.57 15.61
CA ALA A 50 -7.65 0.24 16.74
C ALA A 50 -7.67 -1.27 17.00
N ASP A 51 -7.82 -1.65 18.27
CA ASP A 51 -8.21 -3.01 18.61
C ASP A 51 -9.65 -3.27 18.15
N ASP A 52 -9.88 -4.46 17.59
CA ASP A 52 -11.18 -4.97 17.17
C ASP A 52 -11.44 -6.36 17.79
N ALA A 53 -12.67 -6.87 17.67
CA ALA A 53 -13.04 -8.14 18.29
C ALA A 53 -12.24 -9.33 17.73
N ASP A 54 -11.83 -9.23 16.47
CA ASP A 54 -11.15 -10.28 15.70
C ASP A 54 -9.68 -9.95 15.37
N GLY A 55 -9.14 -8.83 15.88
CA GLY A 55 -7.75 -8.42 15.60
C GLY A 55 -7.54 -6.92 15.68
N ALA A 56 -6.81 -6.37 14.70
CA ALA A 56 -6.64 -4.93 14.53
C ALA A 56 -7.54 -4.40 13.41
N ALA A 57 -7.86 -3.11 13.46
CA ALA A 57 -8.60 -2.41 12.42
C ALA A 57 -7.97 -1.04 12.12
N ALA A 58 -7.99 -0.64 10.85
CA ALA A 58 -7.71 0.72 10.44
C ALA A 58 -8.99 1.54 10.61
N ASP A 59 -8.97 2.46 11.58
CA ASP A 59 -10.09 3.34 11.95
C ASP A 59 -9.90 4.72 11.31
N HIS A 60 -10.78 5.06 10.39
CA HIS A 60 -10.82 6.33 9.67
C HIS A 60 -12.16 7.04 9.93
N ALA A 61 -12.22 8.36 9.73
CA ALA A 61 -13.47 9.10 9.90
C ALA A 61 -14.61 8.62 8.97
N GLY A 62 -14.26 8.08 7.80
CA GLY A 62 -15.21 7.59 6.80
C GLY A 62 -15.34 6.07 6.68
N PHE A 63 -14.49 5.28 7.36
CA PHE A 63 -14.55 3.82 7.31
C PHE A 63 -13.85 3.18 8.50
N ARG A 64 -14.16 1.92 8.75
CA ARG A 64 -13.38 1.05 9.63
C ARG A 64 -13.15 -0.26 8.90
N LEU A 65 -11.88 -0.59 8.66
CA LEU A 65 -11.48 -1.77 7.90
C LEU A 65 -10.70 -2.73 8.80
N PRO A 66 -11.04 -4.03 8.82
CA PRO A 66 -10.23 -5.01 9.51
C PRO A 66 -8.85 -5.12 8.84
N LEU A 67 -7.82 -5.29 9.65
CA LEU A 67 -6.46 -5.55 9.21
C LEU A 67 -6.16 -7.03 9.44
N PRO A 68 -5.94 -7.83 8.37
CA PRO A 68 -5.57 -9.23 8.51
C PRO A 68 -4.31 -9.40 9.36
N ALA A 69 -4.21 -10.51 10.09
CA ALA A 69 -3.05 -10.78 10.94
C ALA A 69 -1.75 -10.75 10.11
N GLY A 70 -0.74 -10.04 10.61
CA GLY A 70 0.59 -9.96 10.00
C GLY A 70 1.57 -9.26 10.94
N ASP A 71 2.86 -9.37 10.60
CA ASP A 71 3.93 -8.82 11.41
C ASP A 71 3.82 -7.28 11.52
N GLY A 72 4.14 -6.75 12.71
CA GLY A 72 4.20 -5.31 12.98
C GLY A 72 2.89 -4.65 13.44
N LEU A 73 1.73 -5.30 13.28
CA LEU A 73 0.44 -4.78 13.80
C LEU A 73 0.45 -4.56 15.32
N GLU A 74 1.09 -5.47 16.07
CA GLU A 74 1.20 -5.35 17.53
C GLU A 74 1.93 -4.07 17.96
N THR A 75 2.88 -3.61 17.15
CA THR A 75 3.66 -2.40 17.43
C THR A 75 2.88 -1.14 17.03
N ALA A 76 2.03 -1.24 16.01
CA ALA A 76 1.17 -0.15 15.55
C ALA A 76 -0.11 0.02 16.39
N ALA A 77 -0.45 -0.95 17.23
CA ALA A 77 -1.70 -0.94 17.99
C ALA A 77 -1.90 0.34 18.82
N GLY A 78 -3.02 1.02 18.61
CA GLY A 78 -3.41 2.25 19.30
C GLY A 78 -2.79 3.53 18.75
N SER A 79 -1.85 3.45 17.79
CA SER A 79 -1.13 4.60 17.22
C SER A 79 -1.86 5.24 16.05
N GLU A 80 -1.46 6.47 15.74
CA GLU A 80 -1.76 7.11 14.46
C GLU A 80 -0.87 6.48 13.38
N ALA A 81 -1.43 6.22 12.21
CA ALA A 81 -0.76 5.60 11.08
C ALA A 81 -1.33 6.13 9.76
N VAL A 82 -0.71 5.74 8.65
CA VAL A 82 -1.19 6.01 7.30
C VAL A 82 -1.47 4.66 6.63
N LEU A 83 -2.72 4.44 6.25
CA LEU A 83 -3.13 3.30 5.45
C LEU A 83 -2.72 3.51 4.00
N GLY A 84 -2.01 2.54 3.45
CA GLY A 84 -1.64 2.45 2.04
C GLY A 84 -2.48 1.40 1.33
N VAL A 85 -3.09 1.76 0.21
CA VAL A 85 -3.77 0.82 -0.70
C VAL A 85 -3.59 1.28 -2.15
N ARG A 86 -3.22 0.38 -3.07
CA ARG A 86 -3.07 0.77 -4.48
C ARG A 86 -4.43 1.01 -5.14
N PRO A 87 -4.52 1.89 -6.15
CA PRO A 87 -5.77 2.12 -6.86
C PRO A 87 -6.39 0.87 -7.48
N GLU A 88 -5.59 -0.07 -7.98
CA GLU A 88 -6.07 -1.35 -8.53
C GLU A 88 -6.45 -2.39 -7.48
N ASP A 89 -5.99 -2.21 -6.24
CA ASP A 89 -6.33 -3.06 -5.09
C ASP A 89 -7.64 -2.60 -4.42
N LEU A 90 -8.34 -1.63 -5.02
CA LEU A 90 -9.69 -1.21 -4.65
C LEU A 90 -10.68 -1.65 -5.73
N SER A 91 -11.74 -2.34 -5.32
CA SER A 91 -12.79 -2.82 -6.21
C SER A 91 -14.14 -2.16 -5.90
N LEU A 92 -14.95 -1.95 -6.93
CA LEU A 92 -16.34 -1.54 -6.77
C LEU A 92 -17.12 -2.75 -6.24
N ALA A 93 -17.74 -2.62 -5.06
CA ALA A 93 -18.51 -3.70 -4.45
C ALA A 93 -19.91 -3.81 -5.04
N ASP A 94 -20.36 -5.05 -5.27
CA ASP A 94 -21.76 -5.35 -5.58
C ASP A 94 -22.57 -5.50 -4.28
N GLY A 95 -23.06 -4.38 -3.71
CA GLY A 95 -23.94 -4.37 -2.54
C GLY A 95 -23.22 -4.32 -1.17
N ASP A 96 -23.90 -4.75 -0.11
CA ASP A 96 -23.40 -4.79 1.29
C ASP A 96 -22.31 -5.87 1.48
N ALA A 97 -21.14 -5.67 0.88
CA ALA A 97 -19.95 -6.43 1.26
C ALA A 97 -19.51 -5.99 2.67
N ALA A 98 -19.30 -6.96 3.57
CA ALA A 98 -19.02 -6.72 4.99
C ALA A 98 -17.75 -5.89 5.27
N GLU A 99 -16.85 -5.80 4.29
CA GLU A 99 -15.56 -5.11 4.36
C GLU A 99 -15.46 -4.00 3.31
N SER A 100 -16.59 -3.36 3.01
CA SER A 100 -16.66 -2.22 2.10
C SER A 100 -16.93 -0.91 2.83
N PHE A 101 -16.58 0.20 2.20
CA PHE A 101 -16.90 1.54 2.66
C PHE A 101 -17.42 2.42 1.54
N GLU A 102 -18.24 3.40 1.89
CA GLU A 102 -18.81 4.33 0.92
C GLU A 102 -17.83 5.45 0.59
N ALA A 103 -17.72 5.78 -0.69
CA ALA A 103 -17.02 6.94 -1.18
C ALA A 103 -17.82 7.63 -2.28
N THR A 104 -17.71 8.96 -2.37
CA THR A 104 -18.40 9.74 -3.41
C THR A 104 -17.46 9.97 -4.58
N VAL A 105 -17.87 9.59 -5.78
CA VAL A 105 -17.08 9.78 -7.00
C VAL A 105 -17.08 11.26 -7.35
N THR A 106 -15.89 11.83 -7.49
CA THR A 106 -15.70 13.25 -7.85
C THR A 106 -15.28 13.41 -9.31
N VAL A 107 -14.49 12.47 -9.83
CA VAL A 107 -13.96 12.48 -11.20
C VAL A 107 -13.96 11.07 -11.76
N THR A 108 -14.20 10.96 -13.08
CA THR A 108 -14.14 9.71 -13.84
C THR A 108 -13.32 9.94 -15.11
N GLU A 109 -12.20 9.21 -15.25
CA GLU A 109 -11.25 9.36 -16.35
C GLU A 109 -11.06 8.04 -17.10
N PRO A 110 -11.56 7.92 -18.35
CA PRO A 110 -11.32 6.74 -19.17
C PRO A 110 -9.87 6.73 -19.68
N LEU A 111 -9.10 5.70 -19.31
CA LEU A 111 -7.70 5.52 -19.74
C LEU A 111 -7.53 4.50 -20.87
N GLY A 112 -8.64 4.00 -21.42
CA GLY A 112 -8.66 3.04 -22.53
C GLY A 112 -8.85 1.61 -22.04
N ASP A 113 -7.88 1.06 -21.30
CA ASP A 113 -7.97 -0.28 -20.70
C ASP A 113 -8.55 -0.29 -19.27
N SER A 114 -8.70 0.88 -18.66
CA SER A 114 -9.23 1.06 -17.31
C SER A 114 -10.03 2.37 -17.20
N LEU A 115 -10.83 2.48 -16.13
CA LEU A 115 -11.51 3.69 -15.72
C LEU A 115 -10.90 4.14 -14.38
N LEU A 116 -10.18 5.25 -14.39
CA LEU A 116 -9.66 5.85 -13.17
C LEU A 116 -10.76 6.69 -12.52
N LEU A 117 -11.08 6.39 -11.28
CA LEU A 117 -12.03 7.15 -10.47
C LEU A 117 -11.23 7.94 -9.44
N GLU A 118 -11.57 9.21 -9.24
CA GLU A 118 -11.18 9.93 -8.01
C GLU A 118 -12.41 10.01 -7.10
N CYS A 119 -12.27 9.49 -5.90
CA CYS A 119 -13.33 9.35 -4.91
C CYS A 119 -12.99 10.13 -3.64
N GLN A 120 -14.00 10.64 -2.95
CA GLN A 120 -13.89 11.27 -1.65
C GLN A 120 -14.47 10.37 -0.57
N VAL A 121 -13.74 10.18 0.53
CA VAL A 121 -14.18 9.46 1.73
C VAL A 121 -13.88 10.31 2.96
N GLY A 122 -14.93 10.70 3.71
CA GLY A 122 -14.77 11.75 4.72
C GLY A 122 -14.23 13.04 4.09
N ASP A 123 -13.11 13.53 4.61
CA ASP A 123 -12.41 14.72 4.10
C ASP A 123 -11.25 14.37 3.14
N ASP A 124 -10.93 13.09 2.99
CA ASP A 124 -9.80 12.59 2.22
C ASP A 124 -10.23 12.11 0.81
N HIS A 125 -9.25 12.04 -0.08
CA HIS A 125 -9.44 11.62 -1.48
C HIS A 125 -8.59 10.41 -1.79
N LEU A 126 -9.11 9.54 -2.65
CA LEU A 126 -8.43 8.34 -3.12
C LEU A 126 -8.77 8.06 -4.57
N LYS A 127 -7.95 7.25 -5.21
CA LYS A 127 -8.08 6.80 -6.58
C LYS A 127 -8.44 5.32 -6.64
N VAL A 128 -9.28 4.95 -7.59
CA VAL A 128 -9.66 3.56 -7.86
C VAL A 128 -9.46 3.28 -9.33
N GLN A 129 -8.74 2.21 -9.67
CA GLN A 129 -8.57 1.76 -11.04
C GLN A 129 -9.61 0.68 -11.34
N ALA A 130 -10.78 1.11 -11.83
CA ALA A 130 -11.90 0.23 -12.11
C ALA A 130 -11.86 -0.33 -13.55
N SER A 131 -12.74 -1.30 -13.81
CA SER A 131 -12.98 -1.82 -15.15
C SER A 131 -13.39 -0.69 -16.11
N PRO A 132 -12.90 -0.68 -17.37
CA PRO A 132 -13.28 0.34 -18.36
C PRO A 132 -14.76 0.27 -18.77
N ARG A 133 -15.47 -0.77 -18.34
CA ARG A 133 -16.91 -1.00 -18.60
C ARG A 133 -17.81 -0.60 -17.42
N SER A 134 -17.24 -0.14 -16.32
CA SER A 134 -18.03 0.38 -15.20
C SER A 134 -18.79 1.63 -15.64
N ASP A 135 -20.11 1.66 -15.42
CA ASP A 135 -20.95 2.86 -15.65
C ASP A 135 -21.11 3.58 -14.33
N VAL A 136 -20.04 4.27 -13.92
CA VAL A 136 -19.96 5.07 -12.69
C VAL A 136 -19.79 6.53 -13.09
N ARG A 137 -20.49 7.45 -12.42
CA ARG A 137 -20.48 8.89 -12.78
C ARG A 137 -20.08 9.78 -11.62
N PRO A 138 -19.52 10.97 -11.90
CA PRO A 138 -19.30 11.98 -10.86
C PRO A 138 -20.59 12.32 -10.11
N GLY A 139 -20.51 12.39 -8.79
CA GLY A 139 -21.61 12.62 -7.87
C GLY A 139 -22.30 11.36 -7.35
N GLU A 140 -21.97 10.17 -7.89
CA GLU A 140 -22.48 8.90 -7.37
C GLU A 140 -21.73 8.45 -6.13
N THR A 141 -22.45 7.83 -5.19
CA THR A 141 -21.84 7.13 -4.05
C THR A 141 -21.64 5.67 -4.44
N VAL A 142 -20.42 5.18 -4.27
CA VAL A 142 -20.02 3.81 -4.56
C VAL A 142 -19.51 3.15 -3.29
N ALA A 143 -19.73 1.84 -3.16
CA ALA A 143 -19.09 1.02 -2.14
C ALA A 143 -17.76 0.50 -2.69
N LEU A 144 -16.68 0.66 -1.93
CA LEU A 144 -15.34 0.24 -2.27
C LEU A 144 -14.88 -0.85 -1.31
N THR A 145 -14.36 -1.94 -1.86
CA THR A 145 -13.74 -3.04 -1.10
C THR A 145 -12.26 -3.09 -1.43
N PRO A 146 -11.36 -2.90 -0.45
CA PRO A 146 -9.95 -3.15 -0.63
C PRO A 146 -9.63 -4.65 -0.66
N ASP A 147 -8.60 -5.04 -1.40
CA ASP A 147 -7.99 -6.35 -1.26
C ASP A 147 -7.27 -6.42 0.10
N ALA A 148 -7.79 -7.25 1.00
CA ALA A 148 -7.28 -7.42 2.35
C ALA A 148 -5.82 -7.93 2.37
N ASP A 149 -5.40 -8.65 1.32
CA ASP A 149 -4.02 -9.14 1.18
C ASP A 149 -3.06 -8.07 0.64
N ARG A 150 -3.54 -6.86 0.30
CA ARG A 150 -2.75 -5.77 -0.31
C ARG A 150 -2.76 -4.46 0.49
N LEU A 151 -2.97 -4.55 1.80
CA LEU A 151 -2.94 -3.42 2.72
C LEU A 151 -1.54 -3.15 3.27
N HIS A 152 -1.22 -1.87 3.41
CA HIS A 152 0.02 -1.40 4.03
C HIS A 152 -0.28 -0.41 5.15
N LEU A 153 0.53 -0.40 6.20
CA LEU A 153 0.55 0.69 7.18
C LEU A 153 1.92 1.33 7.22
N PHE A 154 1.92 2.66 7.32
CA PHE A 154 3.11 3.46 7.56
C PHE A 154 2.94 4.27 8.84
N ASP A 155 4.02 4.47 9.55
CA ASP A 155 4.07 5.33 10.72
C ASP A 155 3.73 6.78 10.35
N ALA A 156 2.86 7.44 11.11
CA ALA A 156 2.35 8.76 10.75
C ALA A 156 3.42 9.86 10.81
N GLU A 157 4.42 9.73 11.69
CA GLU A 157 5.46 10.75 11.90
C GLU A 157 6.67 10.52 11.00
N THR A 158 7.16 9.28 10.93
CA THR A 158 8.39 8.91 10.23
C THR A 158 8.14 8.43 8.80
N GLY A 159 6.91 8.01 8.47
CA GLY A 159 6.57 7.39 7.20
C GLY A 159 7.12 5.98 7.01
N THR A 160 7.79 5.39 8.01
CA THR A 160 8.37 4.04 7.90
C THR A 160 7.26 2.99 7.80
N ALA A 161 7.45 1.95 6.99
CA ALA A 161 6.51 0.85 6.91
C ALA A 161 6.42 0.11 8.26
N LEU A 162 5.18 -0.09 8.74
CA LEU A 162 4.86 -0.82 9.96
C LEU A 162 4.28 -2.20 9.68
N TYR A 163 3.56 -2.36 8.57
CA TYR A 163 2.84 -3.59 8.25
C TYR A 163 2.58 -3.70 6.75
N HIS A 164 2.61 -4.94 6.25
CA HIS A 164 2.12 -5.34 4.94
C HIS A 164 1.35 -6.66 5.08
N SER A 165 0.11 -6.72 4.61
CA SER A 165 -0.79 -7.88 4.78
C SER A 165 -0.30 -9.18 4.11
N ALA A 166 0.40 -9.08 2.96
CA ALA A 166 0.91 -10.26 2.24
C ALA A 166 2.25 -10.80 2.77
N ASP A 167 2.94 -10.09 3.66
CA ASP A 167 4.25 -10.50 4.19
C ASP A 167 4.10 -11.41 5.43
N GLY A 168 3.35 -12.50 5.29
CA GLY A 168 3.46 -13.68 6.16
C GLY A 168 4.69 -14.56 5.82
N SER A 169 5.60 -14.08 4.97
CA SER A 169 6.80 -14.80 4.55
C SER A 169 8.05 -13.96 4.80
N THR A 170 8.50 -13.95 6.06
CA THR A 170 9.88 -13.73 6.54
C THR A 170 10.90 -13.29 5.46
N PRO A 171 11.54 -12.12 5.55
CA PRO A 171 12.65 -11.79 4.66
C PRO A 171 13.79 -12.80 4.87
N ALA A 172 14.28 -13.37 3.77
CA ALA A 172 15.47 -14.21 3.76
C ALA A 172 16.69 -13.42 4.26
N SER A 173 16.90 -13.45 5.58
CA SER A 173 18.19 -13.24 6.21
C SER A 173 19.13 -14.34 5.73
N ASP A 174 19.92 -14.10 4.68
CA ASP A 174 21.29 -14.60 4.58
C ASP A 174 22.02 -13.98 3.37
N ARG A 175 22.63 -12.80 3.56
CA ARG A 175 23.78 -12.35 2.76
C ARG A 175 24.77 -11.57 3.63
N ASP A 176 25.21 -12.16 4.75
CA ASP A 176 26.51 -11.80 5.32
C ASP A 176 27.57 -12.76 4.76
N GLY A 177 28.09 -12.39 3.59
CA GLY A 177 29.04 -13.21 2.86
C GLY A 177 29.95 -12.39 1.96
N LEU A 178 30.26 -11.14 2.32
CA LEU A 178 31.27 -10.36 1.59
C LEU A 178 32.08 -9.46 2.53
N ARG A 179 33.07 -10.06 3.19
CA ARG A 179 34.32 -9.40 3.58
C ARG A 179 35.52 -10.14 2.97
N SER A 180 35.86 -9.73 1.75
CA SER A 180 37.17 -9.38 1.15
C SER A 180 38.49 -9.64 1.95
N PRO A 181 39.70 -9.52 1.35
CA PRO A 181 40.39 -10.46 0.46
C PRO A 181 41.86 -10.77 0.93
N ALA A 182 42.57 -11.58 0.11
CA ALA A 182 44.04 -11.62 -0.09
C ALA A 182 44.95 -12.61 0.70
N ALA A 183 45.43 -13.61 -0.07
CA ALA A 183 46.83 -14.09 -0.25
C ALA A 183 47.55 -14.89 0.86
N PRO A 184 48.63 -15.68 0.55
CA PRO A 184 49.30 -15.89 -0.75
C PRO A 184 49.42 -17.36 -1.20
N LEU A 185 49.88 -17.53 -2.44
CA LEU A 185 50.44 -18.76 -3.01
C LEU A 185 51.74 -19.13 -2.27
N ASP A 186 51.91 -20.39 -1.91
CA ASP A 186 53.24 -20.96 -1.60
C ASP A 186 53.29 -22.44 -2.05
N GLU A 187 54.32 -22.71 -2.85
CA GLU A 187 55.01 -23.96 -3.28
C GLU A 187 54.28 -25.05 -4.09
#